data_AF-A0A1Y5D0Q7-F1
#
_entry.id   AF-A0A1Y5D0Q7-F1
#
_cell.length_a   1.000
_cell.length_b   1.000
_cell.length_c   1.000
_cell.angle_alpha   90.00
_cell.angle_beta   90.00
_cell.angle_gamma   90.00
#
_symmetry.space_group_name_H-M   'P 1'
#
loop_
_entity.id
_entity.type
_entity.pdbx_description
1 polymer ?
#
loop_
_entity_poly.entity_id
_entity_poly.type
_entity_poly.pdbx_seq_one_letter_code
_entity_poly.pdbx_strand_id
1 'polypeptide(L)'
;MSEAGKSFECSIKDAEELLIRFDKENNTTSKPNSETLKRAGMVIAMAAWETYIKDRFREEIDFWLASVNGSLLGNFVQRKANEDLRRFFNPNTDRIKQLFKSYFEIDITSGWIWDNYQAPQARKVLNELIAKRGEAAHIANTSPCGAHIVKRDDLDKAIRFLKGLVKATEKIVVVKKL
;
A
#
# COMPACT_ATOMS: atom_id res chain seq x y z
N MET A 1 -12.59 4.17 -10.84
CA MET A 1 -11.39 3.51 -10.33
C MET A 1 -10.21 4.04 -11.13
N SER A 2 -9.16 4.46 -10.44
CA SER A 2 -7.89 4.94 -10.99
C SER A 2 -7.12 3.86 -11.74
N GLU A 3 -6.11 4.25 -12.52
CA GLU A 3 -5.16 3.28 -13.10
C GLU A 3 -4.26 2.67 -12.00
N ALA A 4 -3.91 3.45 -10.98
CA ALA A 4 -3.25 2.99 -9.76
C ALA A 4 -4.05 1.87 -9.08
N GLY A 5 -5.37 2.05 -8.93
CA GLY A 5 -6.27 1.06 -8.34
C GLY A 5 -6.36 -0.23 -9.16
N LYS A 6 -6.44 -0.13 -10.49
CA LYS A 6 -6.38 -1.30 -11.40
C LYS A 6 -5.05 -2.03 -11.28
N SER A 7 -3.94 -1.28 -11.25
CA SER A 7 -2.60 -1.84 -11.12
C SER A 7 -2.44 -2.58 -9.78
N PHE A 8 -2.97 -2.01 -8.70
CA PHE A 8 -3.03 -2.67 -7.39
C PHE A 8 -3.78 -4.00 -7.44
N GLU A 9 -4.96 -4.05 -8.06
CA GLU A 9 -5.75 -5.28 -8.17
C GLU A 9 -5.02 -6.40 -8.92
N CYS A 10 -4.13 -6.04 -9.86
CA CYS A 10 -3.24 -7.00 -10.50
C CYS A 10 -2.10 -7.42 -9.57
N SER A 11 -1.37 -6.47 -8.99
CA SER A 11 -0.19 -6.77 -8.16
C SER A 11 -0.51 -7.51 -6.86
N ILE A 12 -1.67 -7.26 -6.24
CA ILE A 12 -2.05 -7.94 -4.99
C ILE A 12 -2.31 -9.44 -5.21
N LYS A 13 -2.62 -9.87 -6.44
CA LYS A 13 -2.83 -11.29 -6.78
C LYS A 13 -1.58 -12.14 -6.58
N ASP A 14 -0.39 -11.56 -6.71
CA ASP A 14 0.86 -12.29 -6.46
C ASP A 14 0.94 -12.74 -4.99
N ALA A 15 0.50 -11.88 -4.05
CA ALA A 15 0.43 -12.24 -2.64
C ALA A 15 -0.68 -13.27 -2.35
N GLU A 16 -1.82 -13.19 -3.05
CA GLU A 16 -2.89 -14.19 -2.97
C GLU A 16 -2.42 -15.56 -3.48
N GLU A 17 -1.70 -15.60 -4.60
CA GLU A 17 -1.14 -16.82 -5.18
C GLU A 17 -0.10 -17.45 -4.26
N LEU A 18 0.76 -16.67 -3.61
CA LEU A 18 1.70 -17.18 -2.61
C LEU A 18 1.00 -17.82 -1.41
N LEU A 19 -0.11 -17.24 -0.94
CA LEU A 19 -0.93 -17.80 0.12
C LEU A 19 -1.60 -19.12 -0.33
N ILE A 20 -2.12 -19.17 -1.56
CA ILE A 20 -2.71 -20.39 -2.14
C ILE A 20 -1.67 -21.51 -2.25
N ARG A 21 -0.45 -21.19 -2.70
CA ARG A 21 0.66 -22.16 -2.78
C ARG A 21 1.04 -22.67 -1.40
N PHE A 22 1.13 -21.80 -0.41
CA PHE A 22 1.36 -22.18 0.98
C PHE A 22 0.29 -23.16 1.49
N ASP A 23 -0.99 -22.86 1.25
CA ASP A 23 -2.10 -23.74 1.67
C ASP A 23 -2.02 -25.13 0.99
N LYS A 24 -1.62 -25.19 -0.30
CA LYS A 24 -1.41 -26.47 -1.02
C LYS A 24 -0.22 -27.27 -0.50
N GLU A 25 0.91 -26.60 -0.21
CA GLU A 25 2.14 -27.25 0.26
C GLU A 25 1.99 -27.79 1.69
N ASN A 26 1.26 -27.12 2.58
CA ASN A 26 1.05 -27.63 3.93
C ASN A 26 0.17 -28.88 3.98
N ASN A 27 -0.75 -29.04 3.01
CA ASN A 27 -1.65 -30.19 2.96
C ASN A 27 -0.97 -31.48 2.47
N THR A 28 0.28 -31.43 2.00
CA THR A 28 0.96 -32.57 1.36
C THR A 28 2.08 -33.23 2.20
N THR A 29 2.32 -32.75 3.44
CA THR A 29 3.34 -33.23 4.41
C THR A 29 4.80 -33.18 3.94
N SER A 30 5.67 -32.66 4.84
CA SER A 30 7.15 -32.61 4.75
C SER A 30 7.76 -31.60 3.76
N LYS A 31 7.87 -30.32 4.16
CA LYS A 31 9.04 -29.48 3.84
C LYS A 31 9.12 -28.21 4.71
N PRO A 32 10.32 -27.76 5.13
CA PRO A 32 10.52 -26.60 6.00
C PRO A 32 10.45 -25.23 5.29
N ASN A 33 10.23 -25.18 3.96
CA ASN A 33 10.33 -23.96 3.15
C ASN A 33 9.01 -23.19 2.94
N SER A 34 7.86 -23.68 3.42
CA SER A 34 6.57 -23.02 3.21
C SER A 34 6.48 -21.66 3.92
N GLU A 35 7.29 -21.44 4.96
CA GLU A 35 7.34 -20.20 5.74
C GLU A 35 7.81 -18.98 4.93
N THR A 36 8.70 -19.19 3.96
CA THR A 36 9.19 -18.12 3.08
C THR A 36 8.07 -17.56 2.22
N LEU A 37 7.09 -18.38 1.82
CA LEU A 37 5.96 -17.95 1.00
C LEU A 37 5.08 -16.93 1.75
N LYS A 38 4.81 -17.15 3.05
CA LYS A 38 4.03 -16.20 3.86
C LYS A 38 4.74 -14.86 4.04
N ARG A 39 6.05 -14.89 4.32
CA ARG A 39 6.86 -13.67 4.47
C ARG A 39 6.94 -12.90 3.15
N ALA A 40 7.22 -13.60 2.06
CA ALA A 40 7.23 -13.01 0.72
C ALA A 40 5.85 -12.43 0.37
N GLY A 41 4.77 -13.14 0.67
CA GLY A 41 3.40 -12.66 0.48
C GLY A 41 3.12 -11.36 1.25
N MET A 42 3.55 -11.25 2.51
CA MET A 42 3.40 -10.02 3.30
C MET A 42 4.17 -8.84 2.67
N VAL A 43 5.42 -9.08 2.26
CA VAL A 43 6.26 -8.05 1.63
C VAL A 43 5.66 -7.61 0.30
N ILE A 44 5.21 -8.54 -0.54
CA ILE A 44 4.61 -8.25 -1.86
C ILE A 44 3.26 -7.53 -1.70
N ALA A 45 2.41 -7.96 -0.77
CA ALA A 45 1.13 -7.30 -0.52
C ALA A 45 1.32 -5.83 -0.12
N MET A 46 2.27 -5.57 0.78
CA MET A 46 2.61 -4.20 1.16
C MET A 46 3.25 -3.43 0.01
N ALA A 47 4.17 -4.02 -0.75
CA ALA A 47 4.78 -3.35 -1.91
C ALA A 47 3.74 -2.95 -2.97
N ALA A 48 2.71 -3.79 -3.20
CA ALA A 48 1.59 -3.46 -4.07
C ALA A 48 0.82 -2.22 -3.55
N TRP A 49 0.51 -2.17 -2.25
CA TRP A 49 -0.16 -1.02 -1.65
C TRP A 49 0.70 0.26 -1.64
N GLU A 50 2.01 0.14 -1.40
CA GLU A 50 2.93 1.28 -1.41
C GLU A 50 3.07 1.90 -2.79
N THR A 51 3.09 1.06 -3.82
CA THR A 51 3.05 1.49 -5.22
C THR A 51 1.73 2.18 -5.51
N TYR A 52 0.60 1.57 -5.12
CA TYR A 52 -0.73 2.16 -5.27
C TYR A 52 -0.81 3.58 -4.73
N ILE A 53 -0.42 3.82 -3.47
CA ILE A 53 -0.62 5.15 -2.86
C ILE A 53 0.25 6.22 -3.51
N LYS A 54 1.45 5.85 -4.00
CA LYS A 54 2.35 6.74 -4.73
C LYS A 54 1.81 7.08 -6.11
N ASP A 55 1.35 6.07 -6.85
CA ASP A 55 0.79 6.26 -8.19
C ASP A 55 -0.53 7.02 -8.12
N ARG A 56 -1.36 6.73 -7.10
CA ARG A 56 -2.59 7.47 -6.85
C ARG A 56 -2.33 8.96 -6.59
N PHE A 57 -1.31 9.29 -5.80
CA PHE A 57 -0.91 10.68 -5.60
C PHE A 57 -0.40 11.32 -6.90
N ARG A 58 0.41 10.60 -7.68
CA ARG A 58 0.92 11.10 -8.97
C ARG A 58 -0.22 11.41 -9.94
N GLU A 59 -1.19 10.53 -10.08
CA GLU A 59 -2.37 10.77 -10.91
C GLU A 59 -3.14 12.03 -10.50
N GLU A 60 -3.28 12.28 -9.19
CA GLU A 60 -3.93 13.50 -8.71
C GLU A 60 -3.14 14.76 -9.04
N ILE A 61 -1.81 14.71 -8.96
CA ILE A 61 -0.94 15.83 -9.38
C ILE A 61 -1.06 16.07 -10.88
N ASP A 62 -0.96 15.01 -11.69
CA ASP A 62 -1.04 15.10 -13.14
C ASP A 62 -2.42 15.64 -13.58
N PHE A 63 -3.49 15.22 -12.91
CA PHE A 63 -4.83 15.73 -13.14
C PHE A 63 -4.98 17.19 -12.70
N TRP A 64 -4.50 17.56 -11.50
CA TRP A 64 -4.56 18.92 -10.98
C TRP A 64 -3.82 19.93 -11.88
N LEU A 65 -2.67 19.52 -12.42
CA LEU A 65 -1.82 20.37 -13.24
C LEU A 65 -2.17 20.35 -14.73
N ALA A 66 -3.12 19.50 -15.16
CA ALA A 66 -3.51 19.38 -16.57
C ALA A 66 -3.95 20.72 -17.19
N SER A 67 -4.63 21.58 -16.42
CA SER A 67 -5.11 22.90 -16.88
C SER A 67 -4.00 23.95 -17.03
N VAL A 68 -2.86 23.73 -16.39
CA VAL A 68 -1.70 24.64 -16.40
C VAL A 68 -0.46 23.98 -16.99
N ASN A 69 -0.65 22.90 -17.76
CA ASN A 69 0.42 22.13 -18.36
C ASN A 69 1.28 23.02 -19.27
N GLY A 70 2.61 22.90 -19.15
CA GLY A 70 3.58 23.72 -19.89
C GLY A 70 3.85 25.11 -19.28
N SER A 71 3.07 25.56 -18.27
CA SER A 71 3.37 26.80 -17.56
C SER A 71 4.61 26.65 -16.65
N LEU A 72 5.31 27.75 -16.39
CA LEU A 72 6.45 27.77 -15.45
C LEU A 72 6.06 27.27 -14.06
N LEU A 73 4.88 27.70 -13.58
CA LEU A 73 4.37 27.29 -12.27
C LEU A 73 3.99 25.81 -12.25
N GLY A 74 3.24 25.33 -13.25
CA GLY A 74 2.89 23.91 -13.37
C GLY A 74 4.13 23.01 -13.42
N ASN A 75 5.13 23.39 -14.23
CA ASN A 75 6.40 22.67 -14.31
C ASN A 75 7.19 22.69 -13.00
N PHE A 76 7.16 23.80 -12.25
CA PHE A 76 7.79 23.87 -10.93
C PHE A 76 7.12 22.91 -9.93
N VAL A 77 5.79 22.95 -9.86
CA VAL A 77 5.00 22.09 -8.95
C VAL A 77 5.19 20.61 -9.31
N GLN A 78 5.12 20.24 -10.59
CA GLN A 78 5.36 18.87 -11.06
C GLN A 78 6.75 18.36 -10.66
N ARG A 79 7.80 19.17 -10.83
CA ARG A 79 9.17 18.80 -10.43
C ARG A 79 9.27 18.57 -8.93
N LYS A 80 8.73 19.50 -8.13
CA LYS A 80 8.72 19.38 -6.68
C LYS A 80 7.96 18.13 -6.21
N ALA A 81 6.77 17.87 -6.77
CA ALA A 81 5.97 16.68 -6.46
C ALA A 81 6.74 15.38 -6.77
N ASN A 82 7.45 15.33 -7.91
CA ASN A 82 8.29 14.19 -8.26
C ASN A 82 9.49 14.01 -7.31
N GLU A 83 10.12 15.09 -6.86
CA GLU A 83 11.20 15.03 -5.87
C GLU A 83 10.70 14.54 -4.52
N ASP A 84 9.56 15.05 -4.05
CA ASP A 84 8.95 14.66 -2.78
C ASP A 84 8.51 13.18 -2.84
N LEU A 85 7.93 12.72 -3.95
CA LEU A 85 7.62 11.29 -4.18
C LEU A 85 8.86 10.40 -4.20
N ARG A 86 9.97 10.85 -4.81
CA ARG A 86 11.23 10.09 -4.82
C ARG A 86 11.79 9.90 -3.41
N ARG A 87 11.59 10.88 -2.52
CA ARG A 87 12.01 10.83 -1.11
C ARG A 87 11.00 10.12 -0.21
N PHE A 88 9.82 9.79 -0.74
CA PHE A 88 8.74 9.12 -0.02
C PHE A 88 9.00 7.61 0.14
N PHE A 89 10.00 7.28 0.96
CA PHE A 89 10.31 5.91 1.36
C PHE A 89 9.48 5.51 2.58
N ASN A 90 9.05 4.25 2.66
CA ASN A 90 8.23 3.72 3.75
C ASN A 90 7.02 4.62 4.07
N PRO A 91 5.98 4.60 3.21
CA PRO A 91 4.77 5.36 3.49
C PRO A 91 4.14 4.85 4.78
N ASN A 92 3.89 5.77 5.73
CA ASN A 92 3.05 5.54 6.88
C ASN A 92 1.89 6.53 6.85
N THR A 93 0.95 6.36 7.78
CA THR A 93 -0.29 7.14 7.76
C THR A 93 -0.07 8.63 7.91
N ASP A 94 0.84 9.06 8.79
CA ASP A 94 1.16 10.48 8.99
C ASP A 94 1.84 11.08 7.77
N ARG A 95 2.78 10.35 7.15
CA ARG A 95 3.48 10.77 5.93
C ARG A 95 2.52 10.88 4.75
N ILE A 96 1.60 9.92 4.58
CA ILE A 96 0.56 9.97 3.54
C ILE A 96 -0.35 11.18 3.77
N LYS A 97 -0.82 11.37 5.01
CA LYS A 97 -1.64 12.52 5.38
C LYS A 97 -0.93 13.84 5.07
N GLN A 98 0.34 13.98 5.46
CA GLN A 98 1.12 15.18 5.22
C GLN A 98 1.32 15.43 3.72
N LEU A 99 1.61 14.38 2.94
CA LEU A 99 1.79 14.48 1.49
C LEU A 99 0.52 15.04 0.82
N PHE A 100 -0.65 14.43 1.06
CA PHE A 100 -1.89 14.90 0.45
C PHE A 100 -2.32 16.29 0.96
N LYS A 101 -2.11 16.59 2.26
CA LYS A 101 -2.39 17.93 2.80
C LYS A 101 -1.50 19.01 2.19
N SER A 102 -0.24 18.71 1.90
CA SER A 102 0.71 19.71 1.40
C SER A 102 0.43 20.16 -0.03
N TYR A 103 -0.28 19.35 -0.81
CA TYR A 103 -0.59 19.62 -2.22
C TYR A 103 -2.06 19.92 -2.47
N PHE A 104 -2.96 19.27 -1.75
CA PHE A 104 -4.40 19.33 -2.01
C PHE A 104 -5.23 19.81 -0.81
N GLU A 105 -4.58 20.16 0.30
CA GLU A 105 -5.23 20.57 1.57
C GLU A 105 -6.22 19.52 2.14
N ILE A 106 -6.13 18.28 1.69
CA ILE A 106 -7.03 17.18 2.07
C ILE A 106 -6.30 16.16 2.96
N ASP A 107 -6.97 15.72 4.02
CA ASP A 107 -6.57 14.55 4.79
C ASP A 107 -7.15 13.28 4.15
N ILE A 108 -6.42 12.67 3.22
CA ILE A 108 -6.88 11.44 2.54
C ILE A 108 -7.16 10.29 3.52
N THR A 109 -6.50 10.28 4.68
CA THR A 109 -6.68 9.21 5.68
C THR A 109 -8.00 9.33 6.45
N SER A 110 -8.70 10.46 6.33
CA SER A 110 -10.01 10.66 6.94
C SER A 110 -11.12 9.86 6.25
N GLY A 111 -10.97 9.59 4.94
CA GLY A 111 -11.93 8.81 4.15
C GLY A 111 -11.72 7.31 4.21
N TRP A 112 -10.78 6.83 5.03
CA TRP A 112 -10.49 5.40 5.22
C TRP A 112 -11.55 4.72 6.10
N ILE A 113 -12.76 4.61 5.55
CA ILE A 113 -13.93 4.07 6.22
C ILE A 113 -14.55 3.02 5.29
N TRP A 114 -14.64 1.78 5.77
CA TRP A 114 -15.31 0.68 5.08
C TRP A 114 -15.67 -0.42 6.09
N ASP A 115 -16.77 -1.12 5.84
CA ASP A 115 -17.28 -2.17 6.73
C ASP A 115 -17.31 -1.70 8.20
N ASN A 116 -16.56 -2.38 9.09
CA ASN A 116 -16.44 -2.04 10.50
C ASN A 116 -15.20 -1.18 10.82
N TYR A 117 -14.40 -0.79 9.82
CA TYR A 117 -13.23 0.05 10.01
C TYR A 117 -13.59 1.53 10.00
N GLN A 118 -13.26 2.20 11.10
CA GLN A 118 -13.24 3.67 11.17
C GLN A 118 -11.84 4.19 10.85
N ALA A 119 -11.73 5.42 10.35
CA ALA A 119 -10.46 6.02 9.94
C ALA A 119 -9.32 5.91 10.99
N PRO A 120 -9.55 6.16 12.30
CA PRO A 120 -8.50 5.97 13.32
C PRO A 120 -8.03 4.51 13.44
N GLN A 121 -8.95 3.55 13.34
CA GLN A 121 -8.64 2.12 13.41
C GLN A 121 -7.89 1.66 12.16
N ALA A 122 -8.36 2.08 10.98
CA ALA A 122 -7.67 1.80 9.71
C ALA A 122 -6.23 2.33 9.72
N ARG A 123 -6.02 3.55 10.23
CA ARG A 123 -4.66 4.10 10.36
C ARG A 123 -3.77 3.27 11.27
N LYS A 124 -4.31 2.87 12.42
CA LYS A 124 -3.58 2.03 13.39
C LYS A 124 -3.18 0.69 12.78
N VAL A 125 -4.13 -0.02 12.16
CA VAL A 125 -3.87 -1.33 11.54
C VAL A 125 -2.87 -1.22 10.40
N LEU A 126 -2.94 -0.17 9.57
CA LEU A 126 -1.96 0.04 8.51
C LEU A 126 -0.53 0.25 9.07
N ASN A 127 -0.38 1.08 10.11
CA ASN A 127 0.93 1.27 10.76
C ASN A 127 1.47 -0.04 11.35
N GLU A 128 0.62 -0.87 11.94
CA GLU A 128 0.98 -2.22 12.42
C GLU A 128 1.44 -3.13 11.28
N LEU A 129 0.76 -3.11 10.13
CA LEU A 129 1.17 -3.88 8.94
C LEU A 129 2.51 -3.42 8.37
N ILE A 130 2.77 -2.11 8.36
CA ILE A 130 4.07 -1.56 7.95
C ILE A 130 5.20 -2.05 8.86
N ALA A 131 4.98 -2.06 10.17
CA ALA A 131 5.93 -2.60 11.13
C ALA A 131 6.18 -4.10 10.89
N LYS A 132 5.11 -4.89 10.77
CA LYS A 132 5.19 -6.34 10.48
C LYS A 132 5.95 -6.63 9.17
N ARG A 133 5.77 -5.80 8.13
CA ARG A 133 6.53 -5.92 6.88
C ARG A 133 8.01 -5.64 7.05
N GLY A 134 8.36 -4.63 7.86
CA GLY A 134 9.74 -4.33 8.21
C GLY A 134 10.43 -5.50 8.91
N GLU A 135 9.75 -6.10 9.89
CA GLU A 135 10.23 -7.30 10.60
C GLU A 135 10.39 -8.50 9.66
N ALA A 136 9.38 -8.76 8.81
CA ALA A 136 9.42 -9.86 7.85
C ALA A 136 10.60 -9.73 6.86
N ALA A 137 10.89 -8.51 6.39
CA ALA A 137 12.01 -8.23 5.50
C ALA A 137 13.37 -8.34 6.21
N HIS A 138 13.50 -7.79 7.43
CA HIS A 138 14.75 -7.87 8.19
C HIS A 138 15.15 -9.30 8.51
N ILE A 139 14.19 -10.15 8.88
CA ILE A 139 14.43 -11.57 9.21
C ILE A 139 14.82 -12.37 7.97
N ALA A 140 14.21 -12.07 6.81
CA ALA A 140 14.62 -12.69 5.54
C ALA A 140 16.13 -12.51 5.29
N ASN A 141 16.70 -11.38 5.73
CA ASN A 141 18.10 -11.04 5.55
C ASN A 141 19.02 -11.53 6.69
N THR A 142 18.52 -11.66 7.93
CA THR A 142 19.37 -11.90 9.12
C THR A 142 19.18 -13.28 9.77
N SER A 143 18.05 -13.94 9.56
CA SER A 143 17.78 -15.28 10.09
C SER A 143 16.78 -16.01 9.18
N PRO A 144 17.24 -16.57 8.05
CA PRO A 144 16.37 -17.23 7.07
C PRO A 144 15.50 -18.36 7.67
N CYS A 145 16.00 -18.99 8.73
CA CYS A 145 15.37 -20.07 9.51
C CYS A 145 14.80 -19.61 10.86
N GLY A 146 14.64 -18.30 11.10
CA GLY A 146 14.13 -17.73 12.34
C GLY A 146 12.64 -18.01 12.59
N ALA A 147 12.21 -17.85 13.85
CA ALA A 147 10.88 -18.22 14.35
C ALA A 147 9.70 -17.55 13.61
N HIS A 148 8.55 -18.23 13.67
CA HIS A 148 7.30 -17.93 12.97
C HIS A 148 6.66 -16.58 13.33
N ILE A 149 6.96 -15.51 12.59
CA ILE A 149 6.33 -14.19 12.83
C ILE A 149 5.05 -13.99 12.00
N VAL A 150 5.05 -14.39 10.72
CA VAL A 150 3.89 -14.23 9.84
C VAL A 150 3.08 -15.51 9.82
N LYS A 151 1.89 -15.49 10.45
CA LYS A 151 0.93 -16.59 10.35
C LYS A 151 0.17 -16.49 9.03
N ARG A 152 -0.40 -17.62 8.60
CA ARG A 152 -1.31 -17.70 7.44
C ARG A 152 -2.44 -16.66 7.57
N ASP A 153 -3.07 -16.62 8.73
CA ASP A 153 -4.16 -15.70 9.02
C ASP A 153 -3.73 -14.23 9.06
N ASP A 154 -2.47 -13.94 9.44
CA ASP A 154 -1.95 -12.57 9.38
C ASP A 154 -1.86 -12.09 7.92
N LEU A 155 -1.40 -12.96 7.01
CA LEU A 155 -1.31 -12.65 5.59
C LEU A 155 -2.70 -12.50 4.95
N ASP A 156 -3.63 -13.43 5.18
CA ASP A 156 -5.00 -13.34 4.66
C ASP A 156 -5.70 -12.05 5.15
N LYS A 157 -5.58 -11.73 6.45
CA LYS A 157 -6.13 -10.49 7.02
C LYS A 157 -5.48 -9.25 6.42
N ALA A 158 -4.16 -9.25 6.20
CA ALA A 158 -3.46 -8.14 5.57
C ALA A 158 -3.94 -7.91 4.14
N ILE A 159 -4.05 -8.96 3.31
CA ILE A 159 -4.55 -8.85 1.93
C ILE A 159 -5.96 -8.27 1.91
N ARG A 160 -6.87 -8.80 2.73
CA ARG A 160 -8.25 -8.29 2.83
C ARG A 160 -8.31 -6.85 3.29
N PHE A 161 -7.52 -6.50 4.30
CA PHE A 161 -7.43 -5.14 4.82
C PHE A 161 -6.94 -4.17 3.74
N LEU A 162 -5.86 -4.49 3.03
CA LEU A 162 -5.30 -3.63 1.98
C LEU A 162 -6.30 -3.43 0.82
N LYS A 163 -7.01 -4.49 0.41
CA LYS A 163 -8.08 -4.38 -0.61
C LYS A 163 -9.21 -3.46 -0.15
N GLY A 164 -9.63 -3.57 1.12
CA GLY A 164 -10.62 -2.67 1.70
C GLY A 164 -10.16 -1.22 1.75
N LEU A 165 -8.91 -1.01 2.19
CA LEU A 165 -8.28 0.30 2.28
C LEU A 165 -8.16 1.00 0.91
N VAL A 166 -7.73 0.27 -0.12
CA VAL A 166 -7.66 0.78 -1.49
C VAL A 166 -9.06 1.15 -1.97
N LYS A 167 -10.05 0.26 -1.80
CA LYS A 167 -11.45 0.56 -2.17
C LYS A 167 -12.01 1.79 -1.46
N ALA A 168 -11.67 2.00 -0.19
CA ALA A 168 -12.08 3.20 0.55
C ALA A 168 -11.39 4.45 -0.01
N THR A 169 -10.08 4.36 -0.29
CA THR A 169 -9.29 5.45 -0.86
C THR A 169 -9.79 5.86 -2.25
N GLU A 170 -10.19 4.90 -3.08
CA GLU A 170 -10.76 5.14 -4.43
C GLU A 170 -12.08 5.91 -4.43
N LYS A 171 -12.79 5.97 -3.30
CA LYS A 171 -14.04 6.74 -3.16
C LYS A 171 -13.77 8.21 -2.82
N ILE A 172 -12.54 8.57 -2.45
CA ILE A 172 -12.19 9.92 -2.03
C ILE A 172 -11.94 10.77 -3.27
N VAL A 173 -12.69 11.86 -3.38
CA VAL A 173 -12.46 12.90 -4.39
C VAL A 173 -11.39 13.85 -3.86
N VAL A 174 -10.22 13.88 -4.49
CA VAL A 174 -9.11 14.75 -4.09
C VAL A 174 -9.19 16.07 -4.85
N VAL A 175 -9.22 16.02 -6.19
CA VAL A 175 -9.43 17.21 -7.03
C VAL A 175 -10.81 17.15 -7.66
N LYS A 176 -11.60 18.22 -7.54
CA LYS A 176 -12.90 18.31 -8.21
C LYS A 176 -12.68 18.49 -9.71
N LYS A 177 -13.38 17.69 -10.52
CA LYS A 177 -13.55 17.97 -11.96
C LYS A 177 -14.36 19.25 -12.08
N LEU A 178 -13.76 20.30 -12.65
CA LEU A 178 -14.47 21.51 -13.07
C LEU A 178 -15.43 21.17 -14.23
#